data_AF-A0A5J4VVC9-F1
#
_entry.id   AF-A0A5J4VVC9-F1
#
_cell.length_a   1.000
_cell.length_b   1.000
_cell.length_c   1.000
_cell.angle_alpha   90.00
_cell.angle_beta   90.00
_cell.angle_gamma   90.00
#
_symmetry.space_group_name_H-M   'P 1'
#
loop_
_entity.id
_entity.type
_entity.pdbx_description
1 polymer ?
#
loop_
_entity_poly.entity_id
_entity_poly.type
_entity_poly.pdbx_seq_one_letter_code
_entity_poly.pdbx_strand_id
1 'polypeptide(L)'
;RPLYPNPRSIQKSQPIFFAVTIEYPAIALFHKLLLTPSGSRAEELLFDRTKEKFDPKLKEMKRRRIDEIIRRKQKVKRQRQDLDEDSSLDDNKNDQTELQHQLGEELSSDPAKREKKELNQNQNEQKGKKDQNLILMMFYFDLDDVPKYRLYGQFQFLPEKRITYISKSRLFHAIHVLFPFIEISDSQLYAKTENLIEPNCRTDLCDLCHDADRIFLIMQRDGFEFQQLKQVQQEKLIKWKKHIDRADHQREAEQQDIISLKPEECVIRVDYKENIELTKTNDQTSHDFYHQTPVTYLSSINYQQESRYEQEVNAITILSPVLSHTGQFTLLCIKRMFEEKCLQGVKKCYWYSDGGPHFRNQQLVCALLRKDKPLIPNIEFVINFCEPYHGKGIVDSLFGKYEIELEKNLDEDGINSIIDLKDQLRHLTFVDSIKSKSNSNGHEVIIYDVESVQNDVEFIKIPNFKKFLQFRRVGEKIVATEISNDESGERAIIDMTVKTPKGKSKLKRSTVQIENEDLNDDSESEDTQSEQIDA
;
A
#
# COMPACT_ATOMS: atom_id res chain seq x y z
N ARG A 1 14.73 9.39 -66.29
CA ARG A 1 15.00 10.84 -66.15
C ARG A 1 14.12 11.36 -65.03
N PRO A 2 14.68 12.07 -64.05
CA PRO A 2 14.16 12.19 -62.70
C PRO A 2 13.61 13.60 -62.42
N LEU A 3 12.85 13.76 -61.34
CA LEU A 3 12.88 14.97 -60.54
C LEU A 3 12.93 14.57 -59.05
N TYR A 4 14.16 14.45 -58.55
CA TYR A 4 14.53 14.83 -57.17
C TYR A 4 15.24 16.20 -57.28
N PRO A 5 15.51 16.92 -56.17
CA PRO A 5 14.65 17.34 -55.06
C PRO A 5 14.67 18.87 -54.88
N ASN A 6 13.78 19.43 -54.06
CA ASN A 6 14.04 20.74 -53.43
C ASN A 6 14.29 20.52 -51.92
N PRO A 7 15.50 20.79 -51.41
CA PRO A 7 15.83 20.65 -50.00
C PRO A 7 15.57 21.97 -49.30
N ARG A 8 14.55 22.01 -48.43
CA ARG A 8 14.43 22.90 -47.25
C ARG A 8 12.99 22.89 -46.75
N SER A 9 12.68 21.91 -45.91
CA SER A 9 11.76 22.14 -44.81
C SER A 9 12.41 21.53 -43.58
N ILE A 10 13.03 22.40 -42.79
CA ILE A 10 13.50 22.11 -41.45
C ILE A 10 12.33 21.45 -40.72
N GLN A 11 12.48 20.18 -40.36
CA GLN A 11 11.58 19.51 -39.44
C GLN A 11 11.60 20.31 -38.14
N LYS A 12 10.56 21.13 -37.92
CA LYS A 12 10.18 21.47 -36.55
C LYS A 12 9.70 20.17 -35.95
N SER A 13 10.50 19.63 -35.03
CA SER A 13 10.11 18.57 -34.11
C SER A 13 8.70 18.86 -33.63
N GLN A 14 7.73 18.08 -34.12
CA GLN A 14 6.41 18.11 -33.52
C GLN A 14 6.57 17.63 -32.08
N PRO A 15 6.05 18.37 -31.08
CA PRO A 15 6.07 17.88 -29.72
C PRO A 15 5.31 16.55 -29.69
N ILE A 16 6.00 15.50 -29.28
CA ILE A 16 5.38 14.22 -28.94
C ILE A 16 4.49 14.51 -27.74
N PHE A 17 3.19 14.62 -27.99
CA PHE A 17 2.20 14.65 -26.93
C PHE A 17 2.06 13.22 -26.41
N PHE A 18 2.70 12.94 -25.28
CA PHE A 18 2.27 11.83 -24.44
C PHE A 18 0.91 12.21 -23.87
N ALA A 19 -0.15 11.60 -24.38
CA ALA A 19 -1.44 11.62 -23.72
C ALA A 19 -1.30 10.81 -22.42
N VAL A 20 -0.96 11.51 -21.34
CA VAL A 20 -0.98 10.96 -19.99
C VAL A 20 -2.43 10.93 -19.56
N THR A 21 -3.03 9.75 -19.51
CA THR A 21 -4.37 9.53 -18.98
C THR A 21 -4.42 10.00 -17.52
N ILE A 22 -5.45 10.80 -17.22
CA ILE A 22 -5.57 11.64 -16.01
C ILE A 22 -6.12 10.83 -14.82
N GLU A 23 -5.85 9.52 -14.75
CA GLU A 23 -6.52 8.68 -13.73
C GLU A 23 -5.78 8.63 -12.38
N TYR A 24 -4.50 9.00 -12.31
CA TYR A 24 -3.78 9.08 -11.03
C TYR A 24 -2.77 10.24 -10.97
N PRO A 25 -3.22 11.49 -10.76
CA PRO A 25 -2.34 12.65 -10.67
C PRO A 25 -1.29 12.53 -9.54
N ALA A 26 -1.55 11.76 -8.49
CA ALA A 26 -0.62 11.54 -7.38
C ALA A 26 0.61 10.70 -7.77
N ILE A 27 0.47 9.73 -8.67
CA ILE A 27 1.55 8.83 -9.09
C ILE A 27 2.48 9.53 -10.09
N ALA A 28 1.92 10.32 -11.00
CA ALA A 28 2.69 11.15 -11.93
C ALA A 28 3.47 12.28 -11.21
N LEU A 29 2.97 12.78 -10.08
CA LEU A 29 3.66 13.75 -9.22
C LEU A 29 4.84 13.12 -8.44
N PHE A 30 4.68 11.87 -8.00
CA PHE A 30 5.73 11.14 -7.27
C PHE A 30 6.94 10.82 -8.16
N HIS A 31 6.71 10.37 -9.39
CA HIS A 31 7.78 10.15 -10.38
C HIS A 31 8.46 11.44 -10.85
N LYS A 32 7.72 12.56 -10.94
CA LYS A 32 8.30 13.85 -11.34
C LYS A 32 9.21 14.46 -10.27
N LEU A 33 8.96 14.22 -8.98
CA LEU A 33 9.84 14.72 -7.92
C LEU A 33 11.23 14.07 -8.03
N LEU A 34 11.30 12.75 -8.19
CA LEU A 34 12.55 11.97 -8.26
C LEU A 34 13.40 12.22 -9.52
N LEU A 35 12.81 12.80 -10.56
CA LEU A 35 13.51 13.19 -11.80
C LEU A 35 14.05 14.63 -11.75
N THR A 36 13.81 15.37 -10.67
CA THR A 36 14.37 16.71 -10.47
C THR A 36 15.61 16.66 -9.59
N PRO A 37 16.59 17.56 -9.82
CA PRO A 37 17.76 17.68 -8.92
C PRO A 37 17.37 17.85 -7.44
N SER A 38 16.21 18.45 -7.17
CA SER A 38 15.67 18.62 -5.81
C SER A 38 15.16 17.31 -5.19
N GLY A 39 14.52 16.43 -5.96
CA GLY A 39 14.06 15.13 -5.47
C GLY A 39 15.18 14.11 -5.36
N SER A 40 16.15 14.10 -6.28
CA SER A 40 17.38 13.30 -6.10
C SER A 40 18.19 13.78 -4.88
N ARG A 41 18.18 15.09 -4.59
CA ARG A 41 18.78 15.64 -3.36
C ARG A 41 17.99 15.32 -2.10
N ALA A 42 16.65 15.23 -2.19
CA ALA A 42 15.82 14.76 -1.09
C ALA A 42 16.06 13.27 -0.81
N GLU A 43 16.22 12.45 -1.84
CA GLU A 43 16.62 11.05 -1.72
C GLU A 43 18.02 10.92 -1.10
N GLU A 44 19.02 11.65 -1.61
CA GLU A 44 20.36 11.70 -1.00
C GLU A 44 20.29 12.12 0.48
N LEU A 45 19.44 13.08 0.86
CA LEU A 45 19.34 13.53 2.27
C LEU A 45 18.53 12.58 3.16
N LEU A 46 17.53 11.91 2.60
CA LEU A 46 16.71 10.94 3.33
C LEU A 46 17.46 9.61 3.53
N PHE A 47 18.40 9.28 2.64
CA PHE A 47 19.03 7.95 2.59
C PHE A 47 20.57 7.94 2.67
N ASP A 48 21.29 9.05 2.46
CA ASP A 48 22.75 9.15 2.66
C ASP A 48 23.12 10.08 3.84
N ARG A 49 23.43 9.45 4.98
CA ARG A 49 23.75 10.14 6.25
C ARG A 49 25.22 10.55 6.40
N THR A 50 26.07 10.39 5.38
CA THR A 50 27.49 10.71 5.51
C THR A 50 27.79 12.22 5.48
N LYS A 51 26.87 13.05 4.98
CA LYS A 51 27.08 14.50 4.77
C LYS A 51 26.58 15.41 5.90
N GLU A 52 25.86 14.91 6.90
CA GLU A 52 25.31 15.72 8.02
C GLU A 52 26.39 16.27 8.97
N LYS A 53 27.65 15.81 8.85
CA LYS A 53 28.73 16.04 9.83
C LYS A 53 29.36 17.44 9.84
N PHE A 54 29.02 18.35 8.92
CA PHE A 54 29.77 19.61 8.76
C PHE A 54 28.98 20.93 8.80
N ASP A 55 27.71 20.96 9.21
CA ASP A 55 27.01 22.26 9.37
C ASP A 55 27.27 22.87 10.77
N PRO A 56 28.09 23.94 10.88
CA PRO A 56 28.40 24.61 12.14
C PRO A 56 27.15 25.26 12.75
N LYS A 57 26.17 25.65 11.91
CA LYS A 57 24.93 26.29 12.31
C LYS A 57 24.01 25.32 13.04
N LEU A 58 24.06 24.03 12.67
CA LEU A 58 23.31 22.97 13.33
C LEU A 58 23.89 22.61 14.72
N LYS A 59 25.22 22.63 14.87
CA LYS A 59 25.89 22.48 16.18
C LYS A 59 25.51 23.62 17.13
N GLU A 60 25.50 24.85 16.64
CA GLU A 60 25.13 26.04 17.43
C GLU A 60 23.65 26.01 17.86
N MET A 61 22.73 25.56 16.98
CA MET A 61 21.32 25.38 17.34
C MET A 61 21.12 24.33 18.43
N LYS A 62 21.82 23.19 18.36
CA LYS A 62 21.76 22.16 19.41
C LYS A 62 22.25 22.69 20.75
N ARG A 63 23.32 23.50 20.75
CA ARG A 63 23.85 24.14 21.97
C ARG A 63 22.84 25.09 22.61
N ARG A 64 22.22 25.98 21.82
CA ARG A 64 21.18 26.92 22.30
C ARG A 64 19.97 26.21 22.89
N ARG A 65 19.55 25.09 22.31
CA ARG A 65 18.42 24.29 22.82
C ARG A 65 18.73 23.66 24.18
N ILE A 66 19.96 23.19 24.40
CA ILE A 66 20.39 22.66 25.70
C ILE A 66 20.40 23.76 26.77
N ASP A 67 20.93 24.94 26.44
CA ASP A 67 20.96 26.09 27.36
C ASP A 67 19.56 26.57 27.76
N GLU A 68 18.62 26.60 26.81
CA GLU A 68 17.20 26.93 27.03
C GLU A 68 16.55 25.93 28.01
N ILE A 69 16.82 24.64 27.85
CA ILE A 69 16.28 23.58 28.73
C ILE A 69 16.83 23.74 30.16
N ILE A 70 18.12 24.03 30.30
CA ILE A 70 18.75 24.27 31.61
C ILE A 70 18.12 25.49 32.29
N ARG A 71 17.90 26.59 31.57
CA ARG A 71 17.21 27.78 32.09
C ARG A 71 15.80 27.48 32.58
N ARG A 72 15.03 26.68 31.83
CA ARG A 72 13.66 26.29 32.23
C ARG A 72 13.66 25.45 33.50
N LYS A 73 14.57 24.48 33.61
CA LYS A 73 14.72 23.67 34.83
C LYS A 73 15.08 24.52 36.05
N GLN A 74 15.97 25.50 35.88
CA GLN A 74 16.33 26.44 36.96
C GLN A 74 15.16 27.34 37.37
N LYS A 75 14.34 27.80 36.41
CA LYS A 75 13.15 28.62 36.70
C LYS A 75 12.10 27.84 37.49
N VAL A 76 11.86 26.57 37.13
CA VAL A 76 10.93 25.69 37.85
C VAL A 76 11.44 25.40 39.27
N LYS A 77 12.75 25.25 39.46
CA LYS A 77 13.33 25.05 40.80
C LYS A 77 13.13 26.26 41.71
N ARG A 78 13.28 27.49 41.19
CA ARG A 78 13.01 28.73 41.96
C ARG A 78 11.54 28.87 42.33
N GLN A 79 10.64 28.61 41.38
CA GLN A 79 9.19 28.66 41.64
C GLN A 79 8.70 27.65 42.68
N ARG A 80 9.42 26.54 42.88
CA ARG A 80 9.10 25.59 43.96
C ARG A 80 9.62 26.07 45.32
N GLN A 81 10.78 26.72 45.38
CA GLN A 81 11.28 27.30 46.62
C GLN A 81 10.44 28.48 47.12
N ASP A 82 9.84 29.25 46.20
CA ASP A 82 8.96 30.38 46.55
C ASP A 82 7.56 29.94 47.05
N LEU A 83 7.21 28.64 46.96
CA LEU A 83 5.91 28.10 47.40
C LEU A 83 5.95 27.37 48.75
N ASP A 84 7.15 27.08 49.28
CA ASP A 84 7.34 26.33 50.52
C ASP A 84 7.59 27.22 51.77
N GLU A 85 7.52 28.56 51.65
CA GLU A 85 7.71 29.49 52.78
C GLU A 85 6.44 29.75 53.62
N ASP A 86 5.29 29.15 53.28
CA ASP A 86 4.00 29.42 53.94
C ASP A 86 3.26 28.14 54.40
N SER A 87 3.95 27.22 55.08
CA SER A 87 3.28 26.30 56.02
C SER A 87 4.25 25.69 57.02
N SER A 88 4.07 26.03 58.29
CA SER A 88 4.79 25.47 59.43
C SER A 88 3.99 24.34 60.11
N LEU A 89 4.72 23.28 60.51
CA LEU A 89 4.38 22.20 61.47
C LEU A 89 3.35 21.14 60.97
N ASP A 90 3.47 19.82 61.17
CA ASP A 90 4.31 18.97 62.03
C ASP A 90 4.36 17.51 61.46
N ASP A 91 5.50 16.83 61.70
CA ASP A 91 5.74 15.39 61.94
C ASP A 91 4.98 14.26 61.20
N ASN A 92 5.67 13.43 60.39
CA ASN A 92 6.45 12.24 60.82
C ASN A 92 6.85 11.30 59.64
N LYS A 93 8.04 10.71 59.82
CA LYS A 93 8.85 9.68 59.09
C LYS A 93 8.06 8.55 58.39
N ASN A 94 8.52 7.76 57.40
CA ASN A 94 9.80 7.32 56.80
C ASN A 94 9.39 6.61 55.46
N ASP A 95 10.13 6.50 54.35
CA ASP A 95 11.33 5.67 54.10
C ASP A 95 11.83 5.83 52.64
N GLN A 96 13.14 5.66 52.42
CA GLN A 96 13.88 5.31 51.17
C GLN A 96 13.96 6.39 50.05
N THR A 97 15.05 7.11 49.79
CA THR A 97 16.50 6.82 49.65
C THR A 97 16.86 5.88 48.49
N GLU A 98 17.25 6.44 47.34
CA GLU A 98 18.44 6.05 46.55
C GLU A 98 18.62 6.98 45.33
N LEU A 99 19.87 7.20 44.88
CA LEU A 99 20.32 7.95 43.69
C LEU A 99 20.48 9.48 43.79
N GLN A 100 21.07 9.98 44.88
CA GLN A 100 21.65 11.33 44.90
C GLN A 100 23.04 11.41 45.54
N HIS A 101 23.88 10.42 45.26
CA HIS A 101 25.29 10.46 45.64
C HIS A 101 26.16 9.98 44.50
N GLN A 102 26.41 10.86 43.52
CA GLN A 102 27.63 10.90 42.70
C GLN A 102 27.60 12.16 41.84
N LEU A 103 28.65 12.97 41.98
CA LEU A 103 29.02 14.19 41.21
C LEU A 103 28.66 15.55 41.83
N GLY A 104 29.19 15.82 43.02
CA GLY A 104 30.16 16.92 43.18
C GLY A 104 31.58 16.30 43.14
N GLU A 105 32.68 16.94 42.78
CA GLU A 105 33.06 18.35 42.62
C GLU A 105 34.23 18.45 41.61
N GLU A 106 34.72 19.68 41.39
CA GLU A 106 35.98 20.13 40.74
C GLU A 106 35.82 20.70 39.32
N LEU A 107 36.22 21.94 38.94
CA LEU A 107 36.84 23.15 39.55
C LEU A 107 36.41 24.32 38.61
N SER A 108 35.78 25.41 39.05
CA SER A 108 36.30 26.65 39.69
C SER A 108 37.30 27.50 38.89
N SER A 109 37.04 28.82 38.93
CA SER A 109 37.85 30.03 38.61
C SER A 109 37.98 30.43 37.13
N ASP A 110 37.72 31.67 36.67
CA ASP A 110 37.34 32.96 37.28
C ASP A 110 36.91 33.93 36.12
N PRO A 111 36.04 34.95 36.33
CA PRO A 111 35.51 35.84 35.29
C PRO A 111 35.97 37.30 35.41
N ALA A 112 36.49 37.94 34.35
CA ALA A 112 36.46 39.41 34.22
C ALA A 112 36.88 39.95 32.83
N LYS A 113 36.26 41.08 32.45
CA LYS A 113 36.54 42.04 31.33
C LYS A 113 35.94 41.64 29.97
N ARG A 114 34.76 42.11 29.52
CA ARG A 114 34.05 43.42 29.49
C ARG A 114 34.70 44.46 28.56
N GLU A 115 34.03 44.70 27.41
CA GLU A 115 33.73 45.97 26.68
C GLU A 115 33.74 45.79 25.14
N LYS A 116 32.57 45.79 24.48
CA LYS A 116 31.87 46.92 23.82
C LYS A 116 32.58 47.51 22.59
N LYS A 117 32.03 47.28 21.38
CA LYS A 117 31.53 48.37 20.50
C LYS A 117 30.76 47.85 19.28
N GLU A 118 29.60 48.46 19.05
CA GLU A 118 28.80 48.45 17.83
C GLU A 118 29.47 49.29 16.73
N LEU A 119 29.30 48.95 15.44
CA LEU A 119 28.47 49.68 14.47
C LEU A 119 28.65 49.10 13.05
N ASN A 120 27.53 48.94 12.34
CA ASN A 120 27.43 48.63 10.91
C ASN A 120 27.89 49.80 10.02
N GLN A 121 28.40 49.50 8.82
CA GLN A 121 27.90 50.12 7.58
C GLN A 121 28.35 49.37 6.31
N ASN A 122 27.36 49.04 5.49
CA ASN A 122 27.44 48.52 4.11
C ASN A 122 27.86 49.63 3.13
N GLN A 123 28.45 49.27 1.97
CA GLN A 123 27.79 49.29 0.65
C GLN A 123 28.78 49.28 -0.54
N ASN A 124 28.21 48.90 -1.69
CA ASN A 124 28.65 48.98 -3.09
C ASN A 124 29.46 47.78 -3.65
N GLU A 125 29.19 47.25 -4.85
CA GLU A 125 28.29 47.66 -5.93
C GLU A 125 28.07 46.52 -6.93
N GLN A 126 27.05 46.68 -7.78
CA GLN A 126 26.49 45.73 -8.73
C GLN A 126 27.37 45.43 -9.97
N LYS A 127 27.02 44.32 -10.64
CA LYS A 127 26.53 44.22 -12.04
C LYS A 127 27.34 43.29 -12.97
N GLY A 128 26.65 42.24 -13.44
CA GLY A 128 27.01 41.44 -14.61
C GLY A 128 25.83 40.54 -15.00
N LYS A 129 25.06 40.95 -16.02
CA LYS A 129 23.86 40.26 -16.55
C LYS A 129 24.23 39.07 -17.47
N LYS A 130 23.19 38.22 -17.65
CA LYS A 130 22.85 37.37 -18.82
C LYS A 130 23.23 35.89 -18.67
N ASP A 131 22.24 35.02 -18.47
CA ASP A 131 21.53 34.38 -19.58
C ASP A 131 20.36 33.50 -19.11
N GLN A 132 19.38 33.33 -20.01
CA GLN A 132 18.31 32.32 -20.06
C GLN A 132 16.99 32.57 -19.31
N ASN A 133 16.15 33.37 -19.96
CA ASN A 133 14.72 33.06 -20.08
C ASN A 133 14.55 31.93 -21.11
N LEU A 134 14.00 30.77 -20.70
CA LEU A 134 12.93 30.05 -21.40
C LEU A 134 12.62 28.74 -20.65
N ILE A 135 11.51 28.74 -19.90
CA ILE A 135 10.45 27.71 -19.82
C ILE A 135 9.55 28.17 -18.67
N LEU A 136 8.52 28.92 -19.04
CA LEU A 136 7.55 29.51 -18.14
C LEU A 136 6.33 28.57 -18.08
N MET A 137 6.23 27.78 -17.02
CA MET A 137 4.92 27.38 -16.45
C MET A 137 4.91 27.90 -15.02
N MET A 138 4.23 29.03 -14.86
CA MET A 138 4.12 29.75 -13.59
C MET A 138 3.21 28.99 -12.62
N PHE A 139 3.81 28.42 -11.58
CA PHE A 139 3.19 28.44 -10.26
C PHE A 139 4.02 29.40 -9.42
N TYR A 140 3.35 30.42 -8.87
CA TYR A 140 3.89 31.53 -8.10
C TYR A 140 5.08 31.15 -7.20
N PHE A 141 6.28 31.66 -7.50
CA PHE A 141 7.31 31.99 -6.51
C PHE A 141 8.30 33.00 -7.14
N ASP A 142 7.97 34.29 -7.09
CA ASP A 142 9.00 35.32 -6.97
C ASP A 142 9.59 35.16 -5.56
N LEU A 143 10.80 34.60 -5.48
CA LEU A 143 11.45 34.25 -4.21
C LEU A 143 11.77 35.47 -3.34
N ASP A 144 11.83 36.66 -3.92
CA ASP A 144 12.12 37.90 -3.21
C ASP A 144 10.87 38.55 -2.58
N ASP A 145 9.67 38.12 -2.97
CA ASP A 145 8.38 38.69 -2.53
C ASP A 145 7.49 37.73 -1.73
N VAL A 146 7.96 36.52 -1.39
CA VAL A 146 7.17 35.62 -0.53
C VAL A 146 7.10 36.24 0.88
N PRO A 147 5.94 36.71 1.36
CA PRO A 147 5.80 37.13 2.74
C PRO A 147 6.22 35.95 3.60
N LYS A 148 6.89 36.20 4.73
CA LYS A 148 7.04 35.20 5.79
C LYS A 148 5.64 34.77 6.25
N TYR A 149 5.01 33.84 5.53
CA TYR A 149 3.77 33.19 5.92
C TYR A 149 4.13 32.29 7.09
N ARG A 150 4.23 32.90 8.26
CA ARG A 150 3.92 32.21 9.49
C ARG A 150 2.47 31.80 9.35
N LEU A 151 2.21 30.49 9.32
CA LEU A 151 0.88 29.89 9.34
C LEU A 151 0.21 30.17 10.69
N TYR A 152 -0.10 31.45 10.93
CA TYR A 152 -0.73 31.95 12.13
C TYR A 152 -2.18 31.49 12.17
N GLY A 153 -2.58 30.89 13.31
CA GLY A 153 -3.95 30.45 13.58
C GLY A 153 -4.09 28.94 13.79
N GLN A 154 -5.21 28.54 14.39
CA GLN A 154 -5.59 27.14 14.64
C GLN A 154 -6.21 26.48 13.38
N PHE A 155 -5.76 26.86 12.19
CA PHE A 155 -6.25 26.25 10.96
C PHE A 155 -5.72 24.83 10.83
N GLN A 156 -6.65 23.89 10.74
CA GLN A 156 -6.38 22.50 10.49
C GLN A 156 -6.00 22.30 9.03
N PHE A 157 -4.89 21.62 8.75
CA PHE A 157 -4.45 21.37 7.37
C PHE A 157 -5.39 20.47 6.60
N LEU A 158 -6.12 19.63 7.32
CA LEU A 158 -7.04 18.66 6.76
C LEU A 158 -8.42 18.90 7.40
N PRO A 159 -9.38 19.48 6.64
CA PRO A 159 -10.72 19.74 7.17
C PRO A 159 -11.46 18.44 7.51
N GLU A 160 -11.10 17.35 6.86
CA GLU A 160 -11.68 16.02 7.06
C GLU A 160 -10.70 15.08 7.76
N LYS A 161 -11.24 14.11 8.51
CA LYS A 161 -10.45 13.02 9.09
C LYS A 161 -9.79 12.21 7.98
N ARG A 162 -8.48 11.99 8.10
CA ARG A 162 -7.69 11.13 7.22
C ARG A 162 -6.86 10.17 8.04
N ILE A 163 -6.73 8.94 7.55
CA ILE A 163 -5.88 7.93 8.18
C ILE A 163 -4.43 8.20 7.80
N THR A 164 -3.52 8.16 8.77
CA THR A 164 -2.08 8.16 8.54
C THR A 164 -1.44 6.88 9.04
N TYR A 165 -0.59 6.29 8.19
CA TYR A 165 0.25 5.13 8.54
C TYR A 165 1.65 5.53 9.01
N ILE A 166 2.02 6.81 8.84
CA ILE A 166 3.24 7.37 9.41
C ILE A 166 2.94 8.01 10.76
N SER A 167 3.85 7.82 11.72
CA SER A 167 3.73 8.49 13.02
C SER A 167 3.78 10.01 12.85
N LYS A 168 3.04 10.76 13.67
CA LYS A 168 3.05 12.23 13.64
C LYS A 168 4.45 12.82 13.83
N SER A 169 5.33 12.11 14.55
CA SER A 169 6.75 12.48 14.68
C SER A 169 7.54 12.34 13.36
N ARG A 170 7.31 11.28 12.57
CA ARG A 170 7.89 11.15 11.22
C ARG A 170 7.33 12.21 10.28
N LEU A 171 6.03 12.48 10.34
CA LEU A 171 5.41 13.55 9.57
C LEU A 171 6.02 14.92 9.91
N PHE A 172 6.26 15.20 11.18
CA PHE A 172 6.96 16.40 11.64
C PHE A 172 8.35 16.52 11.04
N HIS A 173 9.12 15.43 11.08
CA HIS A 173 10.45 15.43 10.51
C HIS A 173 10.43 15.62 8.99
N ALA A 174 9.54 14.92 8.28
CA ALA A 174 9.37 15.06 6.84
C ALA A 174 9.02 16.50 6.44
N ILE A 175 8.12 17.17 7.17
CA ILE A 175 7.78 18.56 6.93
C ILE A 175 8.98 19.48 7.13
N HIS A 176 9.79 19.27 8.17
CA HIS A 176 11.01 20.07 8.39
C HIS A 176 12.09 19.84 7.33
N VAL A 177 12.18 18.62 6.79
CA VAL A 177 13.14 18.28 5.74
C VAL A 177 12.70 18.81 4.37
N LEU A 178 11.44 18.58 4.00
CA LEU A 178 10.89 18.97 2.69
C LEU A 178 10.55 20.45 2.62
N PHE A 179 10.15 21.05 3.74
CA PHE A 179 9.69 22.43 3.83
C PHE A 179 10.38 23.16 5.00
N PRO A 180 11.71 23.33 4.97
CA PRO A 180 12.48 23.91 6.09
C PRO A 180 12.12 25.38 6.38
N PHE A 181 11.42 26.05 5.46
CA PHE A 181 10.90 27.41 5.62
C PHE A 181 9.60 27.46 6.44
N ILE A 182 8.93 26.32 6.66
CA ILE A 182 7.74 26.23 7.50
C ILE A 182 8.16 26.15 8.96
N GLU A 183 8.09 27.28 9.67
CA GLU A 183 8.29 27.33 11.12
C GLU A 183 7.08 26.72 11.85
N ILE A 184 7.09 25.40 12.04
CA ILE A 184 6.07 24.67 12.80
C ILE A 184 6.70 23.92 13.97
N SER A 185 6.17 24.10 15.19
CA SER A 185 6.54 23.27 16.34
C SER A 185 5.83 21.93 16.31
N ASP A 186 6.35 20.95 17.04
CA ASP A 186 5.73 19.62 17.14
C ASP A 186 4.27 19.74 17.64
N SER A 187 4.04 20.48 18.73
CA SER A 187 2.69 20.78 19.23
C SER A 187 1.77 21.46 18.20
N GLN A 188 2.30 22.38 17.39
CA GLN A 188 1.52 23.04 16.34
C GLN A 188 1.21 22.07 15.21
N LEU A 189 2.11 21.18 14.85
CA LEU A 189 1.81 20.14 13.88
C LEU A 189 0.70 19.24 14.42
N TYR A 190 0.81 18.73 15.64
CA TYR A 190 -0.20 17.88 16.24
C TYR A 190 -1.59 18.54 16.25
N ALA A 191 -1.68 19.83 16.59
CA ALA A 191 -2.92 20.59 16.52
C ALA A 191 -3.43 20.78 15.08
N LYS A 192 -2.55 21.15 14.13
CA LYS A 192 -2.93 21.35 12.72
C LYS A 192 -3.22 20.03 11.99
N THR A 193 -2.83 18.90 12.56
CA THR A 193 -3.02 17.54 12.05
C THR A 193 -3.89 16.69 12.98
N GLU A 194 -4.76 17.32 13.76
CA GLU A 194 -5.66 16.61 14.68
C GLU A 194 -6.55 15.59 13.95
N ASN A 195 -6.95 15.92 12.71
CA ASN A 195 -7.74 15.08 11.82
C ASN A 195 -6.92 13.98 11.14
N LEU A 196 -5.59 13.99 11.27
CA LEU A 196 -4.78 12.82 10.95
C LEU A 196 -4.91 11.85 12.12
N ILE A 197 -5.77 10.87 11.94
CA ILE A 197 -6.03 9.81 12.90
C ILE A 197 -5.14 8.62 12.58
N GLU A 198 -4.59 8.00 13.63
CA GLU A 198 -3.99 6.68 13.48
C GLU A 198 -5.13 5.65 13.36
N PRO A 199 -4.96 4.59 12.55
CA PRO A 199 -6.00 3.58 12.39
C PRO A 199 -6.29 2.88 13.73
N ASN A 200 -7.58 2.74 14.08
CA ASN A 200 -8.04 2.11 15.33
C ASN A 200 -7.72 0.61 15.37
N CYS A 201 -7.71 -0.06 14.21
CA CYS A 201 -7.27 -1.43 14.05
C CYS A 201 -5.85 -1.42 13.46
N ARG A 202 -4.87 -1.90 14.24
CA ARG A 202 -3.46 -2.02 13.81
C ARG A 202 -3.20 -3.20 12.88
N THR A 203 -4.25 -3.90 12.44
CA THR A 203 -4.17 -5.04 11.52
C THR A 203 -3.59 -4.68 10.15
N ASP A 204 -3.56 -3.38 9.81
CA ASP A 204 -3.06 -2.88 8.52
C ASP A 204 -1.57 -2.51 8.53
N LEU A 205 -0.88 -2.60 9.68
CA LEU A 205 0.51 -2.19 9.80
C LEU A 205 1.43 -3.40 9.72
N CYS A 206 2.37 -3.35 8.77
CA CYS A 206 3.44 -4.33 8.71
C CYS A 206 4.27 -4.30 10.01
N ASP A 207 4.30 -5.40 10.76
CA ASP A 207 5.07 -5.54 11.99
C ASP A 207 6.57 -5.24 11.79
N LEU A 208 7.14 -5.69 10.66
CA LEU A 208 8.55 -5.44 10.33
C LEU A 208 8.80 -3.95 10.10
N CYS A 209 7.91 -3.26 9.40
CA CYS A 209 8.00 -1.82 9.18
C CYS A 209 7.81 -1.04 10.48
N HIS A 210 6.82 -1.42 11.28
CA HIS A 210 6.59 -0.79 12.57
C HIS A 210 7.79 -0.96 13.51
N ASP A 211 8.39 -2.16 13.57
CA ASP A 211 9.61 -2.41 14.32
C ASP A 211 10.78 -1.54 13.85
N ALA A 212 10.98 -1.46 12.53
CA ALA A 212 12.03 -0.64 11.95
C ALA A 212 11.83 0.84 12.28
N ASP A 213 10.59 1.34 12.18
CA ASP A 213 10.23 2.70 12.53
C ASP A 213 10.57 3.04 13.98
N ARG A 214 10.28 2.12 14.91
CA ARG A 214 10.66 2.29 16.32
C ARG A 214 12.18 2.38 16.49
N ILE A 215 12.93 1.57 15.76
CA ILE A 215 14.41 1.60 15.81
C ILE A 215 14.92 2.91 15.21
N PHE A 216 14.36 3.37 14.07
CA PHE A 216 14.73 4.64 13.46
C PHE A 216 14.47 5.83 14.38
N LEU A 217 13.36 5.82 15.13
CA LEU A 217 13.06 6.84 16.13
C LEU A 217 14.09 6.86 17.27
N ILE A 218 14.54 5.69 17.74
CA ILE A 218 15.62 5.59 18.74
C ILE A 218 16.93 6.15 18.17
N MET A 219 17.30 5.75 16.95
CA MET A 219 18.49 6.26 16.27
C MET A 219 18.46 7.78 16.15
N GLN A 220 17.30 8.35 15.80
CA GLN A 220 17.14 9.78 15.63
C GLN A 220 17.20 10.54 16.96
N ARG A 221 16.53 10.02 18.00
CA ARG A 221 16.51 10.62 19.34
C ARG A 221 17.90 10.64 19.98
N ASP A 222 18.61 9.52 19.88
CA ASP A 222 19.88 9.31 20.58
C ASP A 222 21.11 9.61 19.70
N GLY A 223 20.90 9.90 18.41
CA GLY A 223 21.96 10.19 17.45
C GLY A 223 22.79 8.96 17.08
N PHE A 224 22.20 7.76 17.13
CA PHE A 224 22.91 6.52 16.82
C PHE A 224 23.04 6.27 15.32
N GLU A 225 24.25 5.89 14.91
CA GLU A 225 24.54 5.23 13.65
C GLU A 225 24.17 3.73 13.73
N PHE A 226 24.02 3.07 12.57
CA PHE A 226 23.60 1.66 12.51
C PHE A 226 24.51 0.74 13.34
N GLN A 227 25.82 0.97 13.29
CA GLN A 227 26.82 0.19 14.02
C GLN A 227 26.72 0.35 15.54
N GLN A 228 26.10 1.43 16.01
CA GLN A 228 25.92 1.72 17.44
C GLN A 228 24.65 1.08 18.01
N LEU A 229 23.77 0.52 17.16
CA LEU A 229 22.60 -0.23 17.59
C LEU A 229 22.98 -1.58 18.20
N LYS A 230 22.10 -2.11 19.06
CA LYS A 230 22.23 -3.49 19.53
C LYS A 230 22.13 -4.45 18.34
N GLN A 231 22.85 -5.56 18.38
CA GLN A 231 22.84 -6.57 17.30
C GLN A 231 21.41 -6.98 16.90
N VAL A 232 20.52 -7.21 17.86
CA VAL A 232 19.10 -7.54 17.59
C VAL A 232 18.38 -6.46 16.78
N GLN A 233 18.68 -5.19 17.01
CA GLN A 233 18.10 -4.08 16.25
C GLN A 233 18.69 -3.99 14.84
N GLN A 234 19.99 -4.23 14.70
CA GLN A 234 20.65 -4.29 13.39
C GLN A 234 20.04 -5.40 12.53
N GLU A 235 19.86 -6.60 13.08
CA GLU A 235 19.24 -7.73 12.39
C GLU A 235 17.79 -7.43 11.97
N LYS A 236 17.02 -6.75 12.81
CA LYS A 236 15.66 -6.29 12.47
C LYS A 236 15.67 -5.32 11.29
N LEU A 237 16.58 -4.35 11.28
CA LEU A 237 16.70 -3.38 10.17
C LEU A 237 17.17 -4.04 8.86
N ILE A 238 18.08 -5.01 8.93
CA ILE A 238 18.50 -5.79 7.75
C ILE A 238 17.31 -6.57 7.17
N LYS A 239 16.53 -7.24 8.03
CA LYS A 239 15.31 -7.96 7.61
C LYS A 239 14.27 -7.01 7.02
N TRP A 240 14.06 -5.86 7.65
CA TRP A 240 13.16 -4.82 7.15
C TRP A 240 13.58 -4.31 5.78
N LYS A 241 14.87 -4.00 5.57
CA LYS A 241 15.37 -3.53 4.27
C LYS A 241 15.10 -4.56 3.18
N LYS A 242 15.45 -5.83 3.43
CA LYS A 242 15.16 -6.94 2.50
C LYS A 242 13.65 -7.04 2.19
N HIS A 243 12.80 -6.85 3.19
CA HIS A 243 11.36 -6.94 3.04
C HIS A 243 10.77 -5.79 2.21
N ILE A 244 11.20 -4.54 2.42
CA ILE A 244 10.80 -3.40 1.59
C ILE A 244 11.29 -3.57 0.14
N ASP A 245 12.55 -3.95 -0.05
CA ASP A 245 13.11 -4.15 -1.39
C ASP A 245 12.32 -5.20 -2.18
N ARG A 246 11.90 -6.28 -1.51
CA ARG A 246 11.03 -7.29 -2.10
C ARG A 246 9.64 -6.76 -2.41
N ALA A 247 9.05 -5.94 -1.53
CA ALA A 247 7.73 -5.39 -1.73
C ALA A 247 7.69 -4.45 -2.95
N ASP A 248 8.68 -3.56 -3.04
CA ASP A 248 8.80 -2.63 -4.17
C ASP A 248 9.08 -3.39 -5.48
N HIS A 249 10.02 -4.36 -5.46
CA HIS A 249 10.31 -5.20 -6.62
C HIS A 249 9.08 -5.97 -7.10
N GLN A 250 8.27 -6.53 -6.20
CA GLN A 250 7.06 -7.26 -6.61
C GLN A 250 6.03 -6.34 -7.26
N ARG A 251 5.88 -5.12 -6.74
CA ARG A 251 4.99 -4.10 -7.33
C ARG A 251 5.47 -3.71 -8.72
N GLU A 252 6.77 -3.47 -8.88
CA GLU A 252 7.37 -3.16 -10.18
C GLU A 252 7.20 -4.30 -11.16
N ALA A 253 7.45 -5.55 -10.73
CA ALA A 253 7.28 -6.74 -11.57
C ALA A 253 5.82 -6.89 -12.05
N GLU A 254 4.83 -6.71 -11.17
CA GLU A 254 3.41 -6.73 -11.56
C GLU A 254 3.10 -5.69 -12.64
N GLN A 255 3.59 -4.45 -12.47
CA GLN A 255 3.38 -3.41 -13.47
C GLN A 255 4.08 -3.72 -14.80
N GLN A 256 5.29 -4.29 -14.76
CA GLN A 256 5.98 -4.72 -15.98
C GLN A 256 5.24 -5.84 -16.68
N ASP A 257 4.73 -6.84 -15.96
CA ASP A 257 3.94 -7.93 -16.53
C ASP A 257 2.66 -7.37 -17.18
N ILE A 258 1.98 -6.39 -16.56
CA ILE A 258 0.80 -5.72 -17.14
C ILE A 258 1.17 -4.95 -18.42
N ILE A 259 2.24 -4.15 -18.40
CA ILE A 259 2.64 -3.32 -19.54
C ILE A 259 3.15 -4.17 -20.71
N SER A 260 3.76 -5.32 -20.42
CA SER A 260 4.39 -6.20 -21.41
C SER A 260 3.50 -7.37 -21.86
N LEU A 261 2.21 -7.35 -21.50
CA LEU A 261 1.23 -8.34 -21.94
C LEU A 261 1.25 -8.52 -23.46
N LYS A 262 1.17 -9.79 -23.87
CA LYS A 262 1.08 -10.23 -25.26
C LYS A 262 -0.32 -10.77 -25.55
N PRO A 263 -0.70 -10.96 -26.82
CA PRO A 263 -1.93 -11.67 -27.16
C PRO A 263 -1.97 -13.05 -26.48
N GLU A 264 -3.15 -13.44 -25.99
CA GLU A 264 -3.39 -14.70 -25.25
C GLU A 264 -2.69 -14.78 -23.87
N GLU A 265 -2.06 -13.70 -23.40
CA GLU A 265 -1.55 -13.58 -22.03
C GLU A 265 -2.50 -12.72 -21.18
N CYS A 266 -2.60 -13.01 -19.88
CA CYS A 266 -3.28 -12.16 -18.92
C CYS A 266 -2.50 -11.99 -17.61
N VAL A 267 -2.71 -10.87 -16.93
CA VAL A 267 -2.32 -10.67 -15.53
C VAL A 267 -3.60 -10.68 -14.70
N ILE A 268 -3.64 -11.52 -13.66
CA ILE A 268 -4.75 -11.58 -12.72
C ILE A 268 -4.26 -11.16 -11.36
N ARG A 269 -4.84 -10.08 -10.82
CA ARG A 269 -4.68 -9.69 -9.42
C ARG A 269 -5.90 -10.12 -8.65
N VAL A 270 -5.75 -11.00 -7.66
CA VAL A 270 -6.85 -11.52 -6.86
C VAL A 270 -6.70 -11.16 -5.39
N ASP A 271 -7.82 -10.96 -4.70
CA ASP A 271 -7.85 -10.83 -3.25
C ASP A 271 -9.20 -11.24 -2.65
N TYR A 272 -9.17 -11.62 -1.37
CA TYR A 272 -10.39 -11.76 -0.57
C TYR A 272 -10.67 -10.46 0.15
N LYS A 273 -11.95 -10.09 0.21
CA LYS A 273 -12.41 -9.12 1.20
C LYS A 273 -12.76 -9.86 2.49
N GLU A 274 -12.58 -9.19 3.62
CA GLU A 274 -13.17 -9.63 4.87
C GLU A 274 -14.66 -9.88 4.68
N ASN A 275 -15.21 -10.92 5.33
CA ASN A 275 -16.60 -11.30 5.08
C ASN A 275 -17.53 -10.12 5.42
N ILE A 276 -18.31 -9.66 4.46
CA ILE A 276 -19.22 -8.54 4.63
C ILE A 276 -20.56 -9.08 5.09
N GLU A 277 -21.10 -8.44 6.11
CA GLU A 277 -22.41 -8.70 6.66
C GLU A 277 -23.49 -8.06 5.76
N LEU A 278 -24.47 -8.85 5.30
CA LEU A 278 -25.43 -8.40 4.29
C LEU A 278 -26.53 -7.51 4.81
N THR A 279 -27.03 -7.77 6.02
CA THR A 279 -28.14 -7.00 6.58
C THR A 279 -27.61 -5.60 6.86
N LYS A 280 -27.80 -4.69 5.92
CA LYS A 280 -27.50 -3.27 6.05
C LYS A 280 -28.80 -2.54 5.81
N THR A 281 -29.56 -2.28 6.87
CA THR A 281 -30.72 -1.36 6.80
C THR A 281 -30.25 0.01 7.26
N ASN A 282 -30.90 1.08 6.78
CA ASN A 282 -30.55 2.45 7.18
C ASN A 282 -30.68 2.68 8.71
N ASP A 283 -31.65 2.01 9.33
CA ASP A 283 -31.83 1.95 10.79
C ASP A 283 -31.69 0.50 11.27
N GLN A 284 -30.73 0.23 12.15
CA GLN A 284 -30.52 -1.09 12.75
C GLN A 284 -30.68 -1.05 14.26
N THR A 285 -31.49 -1.97 14.79
CA THR A 285 -31.51 -2.18 16.23
C THR A 285 -30.28 -2.98 16.66
N SER A 286 -29.83 -2.78 17.90
CA SER A 286 -28.66 -3.51 18.43
C SER A 286 -28.78 -5.04 18.37
N HIS A 287 -30.01 -5.58 18.25
CA HIS A 287 -30.24 -7.01 18.10
C HIS A 287 -29.97 -7.48 16.65
N ASP A 288 -30.40 -6.70 15.65
CA ASP A 288 -30.26 -7.05 14.23
C ASP A 288 -28.79 -7.00 13.77
N PHE A 289 -27.97 -6.16 14.42
CA PHE A 289 -26.52 -6.11 14.24
C PHE A 289 -25.80 -7.44 14.56
N TYR A 290 -26.31 -8.26 15.48
CA TYR A 290 -25.67 -9.55 15.84
C TYR A 290 -26.14 -10.73 14.97
N HIS A 291 -27.19 -10.56 14.17
CA HIS A 291 -27.71 -11.59 13.28
C HIS A 291 -27.34 -11.36 11.81
N GLN A 292 -26.51 -10.36 11.52
CA GLN A 292 -26.10 -10.11 10.16
C GLN A 292 -25.31 -11.29 9.63
N THR A 293 -25.68 -11.74 8.43
CA THR A 293 -25.14 -12.98 7.93
C THR A 293 -24.01 -12.70 6.92
N PRO A 294 -22.79 -13.19 7.18
CA PRO A 294 -21.62 -12.86 6.36
C PRO A 294 -21.64 -13.53 5.00
N VAL A 295 -21.06 -12.86 3.99
CA VAL A 295 -20.78 -13.43 2.66
C VAL A 295 -19.31 -13.29 2.34
N THR A 296 -18.75 -14.33 1.74
CA THR A 296 -17.39 -14.31 1.22
C THR A 296 -17.35 -13.63 -0.14
N TYR A 297 -16.41 -12.71 -0.29
CA TYR A 297 -16.11 -11.98 -1.52
C TYR A 297 -14.69 -12.31 -1.95
N LEU A 298 -14.56 -12.95 -3.10
CA LEU A 298 -13.28 -13.14 -3.77
C LEU A 298 -13.35 -12.37 -5.08
N SER A 299 -12.51 -11.34 -5.24
CA SER A 299 -12.51 -10.55 -6.47
C SER A 299 -11.17 -10.59 -7.16
N SER A 300 -11.21 -10.50 -8.48
CA SER A 300 -10.05 -10.39 -9.33
C SER A 300 -10.18 -9.20 -10.28
N ILE A 301 -9.06 -8.56 -10.57
CA ILE A 301 -8.90 -7.66 -11.71
C ILE A 301 -8.00 -8.38 -12.72
N ASN A 302 -8.50 -8.48 -13.94
CA ASN A 302 -7.91 -9.23 -15.04
C ASN A 302 -7.51 -8.26 -16.14
N TYR A 303 -6.21 -8.18 -16.43
CA TYR A 303 -5.66 -7.38 -17.51
C TYR A 303 -5.37 -8.26 -18.71
N GLN A 304 -5.85 -7.85 -19.88
CA GLN A 304 -5.59 -8.51 -21.16
C GLN A 304 -5.24 -7.48 -22.22
N GLN A 305 -4.51 -7.92 -23.24
CA GLN A 305 -4.23 -7.10 -24.40
C GLN A 305 -5.35 -7.27 -25.45
N GLU A 306 -6.16 -6.24 -25.65
CA GLU A 306 -7.18 -6.20 -26.71
C GLU A 306 -6.52 -5.83 -28.05
N SER A 307 -5.68 -4.80 -28.04
CA SER A 307 -4.95 -4.34 -29.22
C SER A 307 -3.55 -3.85 -28.87
N ARG A 308 -2.79 -3.39 -29.87
CA ARG A 308 -1.43 -2.86 -29.65
C ARG A 308 -1.40 -1.67 -28.68
N TYR A 309 -2.51 -0.95 -28.52
CA TYR A 309 -2.60 0.27 -27.74
C TYR A 309 -3.70 0.26 -26.68
N GLU A 310 -4.57 -0.75 -26.67
CA GLU A 310 -5.70 -0.85 -25.75
C GLU A 310 -5.58 -2.12 -24.90
N GLN A 311 -5.77 -1.93 -23.60
CA GLN A 311 -5.87 -2.98 -22.62
C GLN A 311 -7.30 -3.11 -22.17
N GLU A 312 -7.76 -4.34 -22.07
CA GLU A 312 -9.03 -4.69 -21.47
C GLU A 312 -8.82 -4.98 -19.98
N VAL A 313 -9.68 -4.42 -19.12
CA VAL A 313 -9.58 -4.58 -17.67
C VAL A 313 -10.90 -5.07 -17.13
N ASN A 314 -11.00 -6.37 -16.87
CA ASN A 314 -12.23 -7.00 -16.42
C ASN A 314 -12.17 -7.35 -14.94
N ALA A 315 -13.22 -7.04 -14.20
CA ALA A 315 -13.41 -7.53 -12.84
C ALA A 315 -14.20 -8.86 -12.85
N ILE A 316 -13.81 -9.81 -12.01
CA ILE A 316 -14.65 -10.98 -11.70
C ILE A 316 -14.76 -11.08 -10.17
N THR A 317 -15.98 -11.02 -9.65
CA THR A 317 -16.29 -11.16 -8.22
C THR A 317 -17.09 -12.45 -7.99
N ILE A 318 -16.58 -13.31 -7.11
CA ILE A 318 -17.31 -14.46 -6.57
C ILE A 318 -17.90 -14.08 -5.22
N LEU A 319 -19.22 -14.26 -5.10
CA LEU A 319 -19.99 -14.19 -3.86
C LEU A 319 -20.32 -15.61 -3.40
N SER A 320 -20.09 -15.91 -2.12
CA SER A 320 -20.35 -17.25 -1.60
C SER A 320 -20.83 -17.27 -0.15
N PRO A 321 -21.78 -18.15 0.21
CA PRO A 321 -22.10 -18.41 1.60
C PRO A 321 -20.99 -19.20 2.32
N VAL A 322 -19.99 -19.72 1.62
CA VAL A 322 -18.88 -20.47 2.22
C VAL A 322 -17.88 -19.51 2.86
N LEU A 323 -17.87 -19.46 4.20
CA LEU A 323 -17.01 -18.57 4.99
C LEU A 323 -15.59 -19.11 5.22
N SER A 324 -15.34 -20.35 4.81
CA SER A 324 -14.05 -21.01 4.98
C SER A 324 -13.14 -20.74 3.80
N HIS A 325 -12.22 -19.78 3.95
CA HIS A 325 -11.18 -19.47 2.95
C HIS A 325 -10.06 -20.52 3.00
N THR A 326 -10.39 -21.77 2.68
CA THR A 326 -9.40 -22.86 2.57
C THR A 326 -8.78 -22.86 1.18
N GLY A 327 -7.55 -23.35 1.05
CA GLY A 327 -6.90 -23.49 -0.27
C GLY A 327 -7.73 -24.32 -1.26
N GLN A 328 -8.46 -25.35 -0.79
CA GLN A 328 -9.38 -26.11 -1.63
C GLN A 328 -10.54 -25.26 -2.17
N PHE A 329 -11.20 -24.51 -1.29
CA PHE A 329 -12.29 -23.64 -1.70
C PHE A 329 -11.79 -22.56 -2.68
N THR A 330 -10.64 -21.96 -2.39
CA THR A 330 -9.98 -21.01 -3.31
C THR A 330 -9.71 -21.63 -4.68
N LEU A 331 -9.28 -22.89 -4.76
CA LEU A 331 -9.08 -23.57 -6.06
C LEU A 331 -10.39 -23.81 -6.82
N LEU A 332 -11.49 -24.12 -6.13
CA LEU A 332 -12.79 -24.23 -6.77
C LEU A 332 -13.24 -22.88 -7.34
N CYS A 333 -13.07 -21.80 -6.57
CA CYS A 333 -13.37 -20.45 -7.04
C CYS A 333 -12.50 -20.06 -8.24
N ILE A 334 -11.20 -20.31 -8.20
CA ILE A 334 -10.29 -20.06 -9.32
C ILE A 334 -10.75 -20.82 -10.56
N LYS A 335 -11.07 -22.11 -10.43
CA LYS A 335 -11.59 -22.89 -11.55
C LYS A 335 -12.84 -22.25 -12.14
N ARG A 336 -13.81 -21.86 -11.30
CA ARG A 336 -15.05 -21.20 -11.72
C ARG A 336 -14.79 -19.86 -12.42
N MET A 337 -13.84 -19.05 -11.95
CA MET A 337 -13.48 -17.77 -12.60
C MET A 337 -13.00 -17.98 -14.05
N PHE A 338 -12.19 -19.01 -14.29
CA PHE A 338 -11.65 -19.31 -15.62
C PHE A 338 -12.67 -19.93 -16.61
N GLU A 339 -13.90 -20.20 -16.16
CA GLU A 339 -15.00 -20.57 -17.05
C GLU A 339 -15.65 -19.32 -17.70
N GLU A 340 -15.34 -18.12 -17.22
CA GLU A 340 -15.91 -16.87 -17.73
C GLU A 340 -15.38 -16.47 -19.11
N LYS A 341 -16.25 -15.82 -19.89
CA LYS A 341 -15.98 -15.44 -21.28
C LYS A 341 -14.75 -14.52 -21.41
N CYS A 342 -14.57 -13.61 -20.48
CA CYS A 342 -13.42 -12.69 -20.48
C CYS A 342 -12.07 -13.40 -20.29
N LEU A 343 -12.04 -14.66 -19.85
CA LEU A 343 -10.80 -15.45 -19.74
C LEU A 343 -10.68 -16.53 -20.82
N GLN A 344 -11.63 -16.61 -21.75
CA GLN A 344 -11.54 -17.54 -22.87
C GLN A 344 -10.38 -17.17 -23.80
N GLY A 345 -9.63 -18.17 -24.26
CA GLY A 345 -8.50 -17.98 -25.17
C GLY A 345 -7.17 -17.61 -24.49
N VAL A 346 -7.16 -17.35 -23.17
CA VAL A 346 -5.92 -17.19 -22.41
C VAL A 346 -5.11 -18.48 -22.47
N LYS A 347 -3.81 -18.36 -22.79
CA LYS A 347 -2.83 -19.45 -22.78
C LYS A 347 -1.76 -19.27 -21.71
N LYS A 348 -1.57 -18.05 -21.20
CA LYS A 348 -0.63 -17.77 -20.12
C LYS A 348 -1.20 -16.77 -19.12
N CYS A 349 -1.09 -17.08 -17.84
CA CYS A 349 -1.58 -16.24 -16.75
C CYS A 349 -0.45 -15.92 -15.77
N TYR A 350 -0.19 -14.62 -15.57
CA TYR A 350 0.62 -14.13 -14.45
C TYR A 350 -0.32 -13.85 -13.28
N TRP A 351 -0.32 -14.75 -12.31
CA TRP A 351 -1.20 -14.72 -11.16
C TRP A 351 -0.54 -13.96 -10.01
N TYR A 352 -1.23 -12.95 -9.47
CA TYR A 352 -0.78 -12.14 -8.33
C TYR A 352 -1.79 -12.20 -7.18
N SER A 353 -1.31 -12.40 -5.96
CA SER A 353 -2.14 -12.32 -4.74
C SER A 353 -1.37 -11.77 -3.53
N ASP A 354 -2.08 -11.42 -2.45
CA ASP A 354 -1.57 -10.81 -1.21
C ASP A 354 -0.62 -11.69 -0.36
N GLY A 355 -0.42 -12.95 -0.76
CA GLY A 355 0.38 -13.90 -0.01
C GLY A 355 -0.30 -14.47 1.24
N GLY A 356 -1.61 -14.24 1.43
CA GLY A 356 -2.42 -14.80 2.51
C GLY A 356 -2.46 -16.33 2.49
N PRO A 357 -2.68 -17.03 3.62
CA PRO A 357 -2.56 -18.49 3.71
C PRO A 357 -3.45 -19.27 2.72
N HIS A 358 -4.58 -18.68 2.34
CA HIS A 358 -5.53 -19.25 1.39
C HIS A 358 -5.01 -19.25 -0.06
N PHE A 359 -4.16 -18.29 -0.44
CA PHE A 359 -3.45 -18.29 -1.73
C PHE A 359 -2.04 -18.88 -1.64
N ARG A 360 -1.27 -18.46 -0.63
CA ARG A 360 0.13 -18.84 -0.44
C ARG A 360 0.25 -20.16 0.30
N ASN A 361 -0.08 -21.22 -0.41
CA ASN A 361 0.08 -22.60 0.05
C ASN A 361 0.57 -23.52 -1.07
N GLN A 362 1.14 -24.65 -0.67
CA GLN A 362 1.71 -25.64 -1.60
C GLN A 362 0.67 -26.37 -2.44
N GLN A 363 -0.60 -26.37 -1.99
CA GLN A 363 -1.70 -26.96 -2.74
C GLN A 363 -2.04 -26.10 -3.97
N LEU A 364 -2.07 -24.77 -3.83
CA LEU A 364 -2.31 -23.86 -4.96
C LEU A 364 -1.20 -23.98 -6.01
N VAL A 365 0.06 -23.97 -5.56
CA VAL A 365 1.21 -24.17 -6.46
C VAL A 365 1.13 -25.52 -7.17
N CYS A 366 0.75 -26.58 -6.46
CA CYS A 366 0.54 -27.89 -7.06
C CYS A 366 -0.58 -27.85 -8.12
N ALA A 367 -1.74 -27.32 -7.79
CA ALA A 367 -2.91 -27.36 -8.66
C ALA A 367 -2.73 -26.54 -9.95
N LEU A 368 -2.08 -25.37 -9.87
CA LEU A 368 -1.87 -24.49 -11.02
C LEU A 368 -0.66 -24.86 -11.89
N LEU A 369 0.40 -25.46 -11.31
CA LEU A 369 1.61 -25.79 -12.07
C LEU A 369 1.68 -27.24 -12.53
N ARG A 370 0.87 -28.15 -12.00
CA ARG A 370 0.93 -29.58 -12.35
C ARG A 370 0.39 -29.83 -13.77
N LYS A 371 1.09 -30.69 -14.53
CA LYS A 371 0.80 -30.97 -15.94
C LYS A 371 -0.08 -32.21 -16.17
N ASP A 372 0.06 -33.25 -15.36
CA ASP A 372 -0.69 -34.52 -15.51
C ASP A 372 -2.18 -34.35 -15.18
N LYS A 373 -2.49 -33.47 -14.23
CA LYS A 373 -3.86 -33.14 -13.84
C LYS A 373 -3.93 -31.63 -13.53
N PRO A 374 -3.95 -30.79 -14.58
CA PRO A 374 -4.00 -29.33 -14.43
C PRO A 374 -5.38 -28.92 -13.91
N LEU A 375 -5.43 -27.92 -13.00
CA LEU A 375 -6.69 -27.35 -12.55
C LEU A 375 -7.46 -26.68 -13.69
N ILE A 376 -6.72 -25.91 -14.50
CA ILE A 376 -7.23 -25.19 -15.67
C ILE A 376 -6.39 -25.65 -16.87
N PRO A 377 -6.96 -26.50 -17.74
CA PRO A 377 -6.23 -27.04 -18.88
C PRO A 377 -5.74 -25.95 -19.84
N ASN A 378 -4.63 -26.23 -20.53
CA ASN A 378 -4.07 -25.40 -21.61
C ASN A 378 -3.61 -23.98 -21.21
N ILE A 379 -3.50 -23.68 -19.92
CA ILE A 379 -2.96 -22.41 -19.43
C ILE A 379 -1.62 -22.65 -18.70
N GLU A 380 -0.61 -21.86 -19.07
CA GLU A 380 0.64 -21.75 -18.33
C GLU A 380 0.51 -20.70 -17.22
N PHE A 381 0.74 -21.11 -15.97
CA PHE A 381 0.72 -20.20 -14.83
C PHE A 381 2.13 -19.78 -14.43
N VAL A 382 2.29 -18.48 -14.15
CA VAL A 382 3.37 -17.92 -13.34
C VAL A 382 2.72 -17.35 -12.08
N ILE A 383 3.03 -17.94 -10.93
CA ILE A 383 2.41 -17.59 -9.66
C ILE A 383 3.33 -16.63 -8.93
N ASN A 384 2.83 -15.45 -8.59
CA ASN A 384 3.52 -14.39 -7.89
C ASN A 384 2.76 -14.03 -6.60
N PHE A 385 3.49 -13.84 -5.50
CA PHE A 385 2.95 -13.39 -4.22
C PHE A 385 3.54 -12.03 -3.87
N CYS A 386 2.67 -11.10 -3.47
CA CYS A 386 3.11 -9.84 -2.89
C CYS A 386 3.66 -10.03 -1.48
N GLU A 387 4.54 -9.12 -1.07
CA GLU A 387 4.88 -8.99 0.36
C GLU A 387 3.67 -8.42 1.12
N PRO A 388 3.32 -8.98 2.27
CA PRO A 388 2.12 -8.60 3.00
C PRO A 388 2.24 -7.18 3.56
N TYR A 389 1.10 -6.51 3.73
CA TYR A 389 0.96 -5.19 4.37
C TYR A 389 1.69 -4.00 3.68
N HIS A 390 1.95 -4.09 2.38
CA HIS A 390 2.65 -3.05 1.60
C HIS A 390 1.79 -2.31 0.58
N GLY A 391 0.59 -1.95 1.00
CA GLY A 391 -0.31 -1.08 0.24
C GLY A 391 -1.56 -1.78 -0.22
N LYS A 392 -2.59 -0.97 -0.45
CA LYS A 392 -3.87 -1.41 -1.01
C LYS A 392 -3.68 -1.70 -2.49
N GLY A 393 -4.07 -2.90 -2.91
CA GLY A 393 -4.05 -3.31 -4.30
C GLY A 393 -5.17 -2.65 -5.11
N ILE A 394 -5.17 -2.92 -6.42
CA ILE A 394 -6.29 -2.50 -7.29
C ILE A 394 -7.61 -3.18 -6.87
N VAL A 395 -7.55 -4.42 -6.38
CA VAL A 395 -8.72 -5.15 -5.87
C VAL A 395 -9.25 -4.53 -4.58
N ASP A 396 -8.38 -4.06 -3.68
CA ASP A 396 -8.81 -3.29 -2.49
C ASP A 396 -9.54 -2.00 -2.85
N SER A 397 -9.14 -1.37 -3.97
CA SER A 397 -9.82 -0.18 -4.47
C SER A 397 -11.21 -0.52 -4.99
N LEU A 398 -11.38 -1.67 -5.65
CA LEU A 398 -12.68 -2.21 -6.05
C LEU A 398 -13.56 -2.50 -4.82
N PHE A 399 -13.01 -3.13 -3.78
CA PHE A 399 -13.73 -3.37 -2.53
C PHE A 399 -14.15 -2.09 -1.82
N GLY A 400 -13.24 -1.12 -1.70
CA GLY A 400 -13.56 0.18 -1.11
C GLY A 400 -14.65 0.91 -1.89
N LYS A 401 -14.68 0.74 -3.22
CA LYS A 401 -15.75 1.25 -4.07
C LYS A 401 -17.09 0.58 -3.78
N TYR A 402 -17.12 -0.75 -3.67
CA TYR A 402 -18.33 -1.47 -3.29
C TYR A 402 -18.86 -0.98 -1.94
N GLU A 403 -18.01 -0.86 -0.93
CA GLU A 403 -18.43 -0.38 0.39
C GLU A 403 -19.07 1.01 0.32
N ILE A 404 -18.39 1.97 -0.31
CA ILE A 404 -18.86 3.35 -0.42
C ILE A 404 -20.17 3.43 -1.21
N GLU A 405 -20.27 2.72 -2.33
CA GLU A 405 -21.42 2.84 -3.21
C GLU A 405 -22.62 2.03 -2.72
N LEU A 406 -22.42 0.89 -2.07
CA LEU A 406 -23.52 0.21 -1.37
C LEU A 406 -24.04 1.12 -0.24
N GLU A 407 -23.16 1.72 0.58
CA GLU A 407 -23.59 2.65 1.64
C GLU A 407 -24.42 3.84 1.15
N LYS A 408 -24.12 4.37 -0.04
CA LYS A 408 -24.86 5.50 -0.62
C LYS A 408 -26.20 5.13 -1.25
N ASN A 409 -26.32 3.91 -1.78
CA ASN A 409 -27.44 3.49 -2.62
C ASN A 409 -28.33 2.43 -1.95
N LEU A 410 -28.10 2.13 -0.67
CA LEU A 410 -28.97 1.29 0.12
C LEU A 410 -30.37 1.90 0.25
N ASP A 411 -31.36 1.13 -0.17
CA ASP A 411 -32.77 1.39 0.06
C ASP A 411 -33.16 1.19 1.53
N GLU A 412 -34.39 1.57 1.88
CA GLU A 412 -34.89 1.42 3.26
C GLU A 412 -34.89 -0.06 3.71
N ASP A 413 -35.11 -0.99 2.78
CA ASP A 413 -35.18 -2.43 3.01
C ASP A 413 -33.80 -3.11 3.04
N GLY A 414 -32.76 -2.46 2.49
CA GLY A 414 -31.39 -2.96 2.50
C GLY A 414 -31.14 -4.17 1.59
N ILE A 415 -29.97 -4.80 1.76
CA ILE A 415 -29.57 -6.00 1.02
C ILE A 415 -30.01 -7.24 1.79
N ASN A 416 -30.98 -7.99 1.26
CA ASN A 416 -31.60 -9.11 1.97
C ASN A 416 -31.13 -10.48 1.48
N SER A 417 -30.60 -10.56 0.25
CA SER A 417 -30.08 -11.80 -0.34
C SER A 417 -28.72 -11.62 -1.03
N ILE A 418 -28.03 -12.74 -1.33
CA ILE A 418 -26.81 -12.70 -2.18
C ILE A 418 -27.16 -12.25 -3.61
N ILE A 419 -28.39 -12.49 -4.06
CA ILE A 419 -28.85 -12.11 -5.40
C ILE A 419 -29.02 -10.60 -5.49
N ASP A 420 -29.67 -9.98 -4.50
CA ASP A 420 -29.80 -8.53 -4.41
C ASP A 420 -28.42 -7.87 -4.44
N LEU A 421 -27.48 -8.44 -3.67
CA LEU A 421 -26.11 -7.98 -3.65
C LEU A 421 -25.44 -8.09 -5.02
N LYS A 422 -25.59 -9.23 -5.71
CA LYS A 422 -25.05 -9.44 -7.06
C LYS A 422 -25.58 -8.36 -8.01
N ASP A 423 -26.88 -8.10 -7.99
CA ASP A 423 -27.52 -7.15 -8.88
C ASP A 423 -27.11 -5.71 -8.58
N GLN A 424 -27.00 -5.35 -7.30
CA GLN A 424 -26.46 -4.06 -6.90
C GLN A 424 -25.00 -3.89 -7.37
N LEU A 425 -24.13 -4.87 -7.14
CA LEU A 425 -22.72 -4.79 -7.58
C LEU A 425 -22.59 -4.67 -9.10
N ARG A 426 -23.38 -5.42 -9.87
CA ARG A 426 -23.42 -5.32 -11.33
C ARG A 426 -23.89 -3.93 -11.78
N HIS A 427 -24.96 -3.43 -11.17
CA HIS A 427 -25.50 -2.11 -11.49
C HIS A 427 -24.49 -0.99 -11.23
N LEU A 428 -23.81 -1.03 -10.08
CA LEU A 428 -22.78 -0.05 -9.73
C LEU A 428 -21.67 0.01 -10.79
N THR A 429 -21.13 -1.14 -11.17
CA THR A 429 -20.06 -1.20 -12.18
C THR A 429 -20.52 -0.81 -13.58
N PHE A 430 -21.78 -1.11 -13.93
CA PHE A 430 -22.37 -0.67 -15.20
C PHE A 430 -22.51 0.85 -15.27
N VAL A 431 -22.98 1.49 -14.19
CA VAL A 431 -23.08 2.95 -14.12
C VAL A 431 -21.68 3.60 -14.23
N ASP A 432 -20.67 2.97 -13.64
CA ASP A 432 -19.31 3.48 -13.71
C ASP A 432 -18.67 3.36 -15.10
N SER A 433 -18.90 2.25 -15.81
CA SER A 433 -18.39 2.07 -17.17
C SER A 433 -18.98 3.10 -18.14
N ILE A 434 -20.25 3.48 -17.95
CA ILE A 434 -20.88 4.58 -18.71
C ILE A 434 -20.19 5.92 -18.40
N LYS A 435 -19.88 6.18 -17.12
CA LYS A 435 -19.28 7.46 -16.68
C LYS A 435 -17.83 7.62 -17.11
N SER A 436 -17.04 6.54 -17.12
CA SER A 436 -15.60 6.60 -17.40
C SER A 436 -15.25 6.79 -18.88
N LYS A 437 -16.21 6.65 -19.81
CA LYS A 437 -15.96 6.58 -21.27
C LYS A 437 -14.95 5.49 -21.67
N SER A 438 -14.59 4.58 -20.76
CA SER A 438 -13.76 3.42 -21.05
C SER A 438 -14.68 2.28 -21.46
N ASN A 439 -14.68 1.93 -22.74
CA ASN A 439 -15.55 0.89 -23.28
C ASN A 439 -15.16 -0.54 -22.87
N SER A 440 -14.06 -0.73 -22.11
CA SER A 440 -13.39 -2.02 -21.90
C SER A 440 -13.31 -2.49 -20.45
N ASN A 441 -14.27 -2.08 -19.60
CA ASN A 441 -14.34 -2.55 -18.20
C ASN A 441 -15.59 -3.39 -17.96
N GLY A 442 -15.52 -4.69 -18.28
CA GLY A 442 -16.53 -5.65 -17.87
C GLY A 442 -16.42 -5.99 -16.39
N HIS A 443 -17.56 -6.29 -15.77
CA HIS A 443 -17.59 -6.81 -14.41
C HIS A 443 -18.56 -7.99 -14.33
N GLU A 444 -18.02 -9.17 -14.02
CA GLU A 444 -18.80 -10.38 -13.84
C GLU A 444 -18.96 -10.69 -12.35
N VAL A 445 -20.18 -10.99 -11.92
CA VAL A 445 -20.50 -11.29 -10.53
C VAL A 445 -21.19 -12.65 -10.46
N ILE A 446 -20.50 -13.59 -9.82
CA ILE A 446 -20.86 -15.01 -9.79
C ILE A 446 -21.27 -15.37 -8.36
N ILE A 447 -22.44 -15.97 -8.21
CA ILE A 447 -22.81 -16.64 -6.95
C ILE A 447 -22.27 -18.06 -7.03
N TYR A 448 -21.44 -18.45 -6.08
CA TYR A 448 -20.82 -19.76 -6.06
C TYR A 448 -21.04 -20.44 -4.71
N ASP A 449 -21.99 -21.36 -4.69
CA ASP A 449 -22.28 -22.19 -3.52
C ASP A 449 -21.79 -23.63 -3.73
N VAL A 450 -21.00 -24.13 -2.77
CA VAL A 450 -20.50 -25.50 -2.76
C VAL A 450 -20.73 -26.13 -1.39
N GLU A 451 -21.45 -27.26 -1.37
CA GLU A 451 -21.80 -27.94 -0.11
C GLU A 451 -20.57 -28.45 0.65
N SER A 452 -19.57 -28.95 -0.08
CA SER A 452 -18.36 -29.53 0.51
C SER A 452 -17.16 -29.45 -0.44
N VAL A 453 -15.96 -29.61 0.14
CA VAL A 453 -14.70 -29.78 -0.61
C VAL A 453 -14.22 -31.23 -0.53
N GLN A 454 -13.41 -31.64 -1.51
CA GLN A 454 -12.84 -32.98 -1.56
C GLN A 454 -12.06 -33.31 -0.27
N ASN A 455 -12.14 -34.56 0.18
CA ASN A 455 -11.39 -34.99 1.36
C ASN A 455 -9.89 -35.09 1.09
N ASP A 456 -9.48 -35.33 -0.15
CA ASP A 456 -8.07 -35.51 -0.49
C ASP A 456 -7.45 -34.19 -0.95
N VAL A 457 -6.34 -33.81 -0.31
CA VAL A 457 -5.61 -32.58 -0.62
C VAL A 457 -4.32 -32.95 -1.34
N GLU A 458 -4.20 -32.62 -2.61
CA GLU A 458 -2.96 -32.81 -3.35
C GLU A 458 -2.03 -31.60 -3.16
N PHE A 459 -0.75 -31.84 -2.83
CA PHE A 459 0.25 -30.79 -2.72
C PHE A 459 1.66 -31.27 -3.10
N ILE A 460 2.55 -30.32 -3.40
CA ILE A 460 3.98 -30.60 -3.65
C ILE A 460 4.79 -30.07 -2.48
N LYS A 461 5.64 -30.92 -1.89
CA LYS A 461 6.49 -30.51 -0.76
C LYS A 461 7.61 -29.58 -1.26
N ILE A 462 7.49 -28.30 -0.97
CA ILE A 462 8.50 -27.29 -1.28
C ILE A 462 9.26 -26.90 0.00
N PRO A 463 10.55 -27.26 0.13
CA PRO A 463 11.37 -26.83 1.26
C PRO A 463 11.46 -25.30 1.31
N ASN A 464 11.37 -24.73 2.51
CA ASN A 464 11.45 -23.27 2.71
C ASN A 464 10.45 -22.47 1.85
N PHE A 465 9.26 -23.03 1.56
CA PHE A 465 8.24 -22.42 0.69
C PHE A 465 8.00 -20.92 0.92
N LYS A 466 7.91 -20.48 2.19
CA LYS A 466 7.69 -19.07 2.56
C LYS A 466 8.85 -18.12 2.19
N LYS A 467 9.98 -18.64 1.73
CA LYS A 467 11.13 -17.85 1.25
C LYS A 467 10.90 -17.29 -0.15
N PHE A 468 10.13 -18.02 -0.96
CA PHE A 468 9.91 -17.73 -2.38
C PHE A 468 8.62 -16.97 -2.59
N LEU A 469 8.64 -16.05 -3.55
CA LEU A 469 7.48 -15.25 -3.94
C LEU A 469 7.03 -15.53 -5.36
N GLN A 470 7.85 -16.13 -6.21
CA GLN A 470 7.45 -16.56 -7.55
C GLN A 470 7.65 -18.07 -7.74
N PHE A 471 6.70 -18.70 -8.43
CA PHE A 471 6.73 -20.10 -8.83
C PHE A 471 6.29 -20.24 -10.28
N ARG A 472 7.04 -21.01 -11.06
CA ARG A 472 6.68 -21.35 -12.44
C ARG A 472 7.10 -22.78 -12.79
N ARG A 473 6.45 -23.37 -13.79
CA ARG A 473 6.85 -24.66 -14.32
C ARG A 473 7.92 -24.48 -15.39
N VAL A 474 8.97 -25.32 -15.35
CA VAL A 474 9.96 -25.45 -16.43
C VAL A 474 10.15 -26.94 -16.71
N GLY A 475 9.59 -27.41 -17.83
CA GLY A 475 9.51 -28.83 -18.14
C GLY A 475 8.65 -29.59 -17.11
N GLU A 476 9.26 -30.57 -16.45
CA GLU A 476 8.64 -31.41 -15.41
C GLU A 476 9.03 -30.96 -13.99
N LYS A 477 9.62 -29.76 -13.84
CA LYS A 477 10.08 -29.21 -12.56
C LYS A 477 9.40 -27.89 -12.25
N ILE A 478 9.33 -27.56 -10.97
CA ILE A 478 8.93 -26.23 -10.48
C ILE A 478 10.20 -25.44 -10.18
N VAL A 479 10.27 -24.22 -10.70
CA VAL A 479 11.29 -23.25 -10.35
C VAL A 479 10.65 -22.24 -9.40
N ALA A 480 11.23 -22.10 -8.20
CA ALA A 480 10.83 -21.13 -7.20
C ALA A 480 11.94 -20.08 -7.01
N THR A 481 11.59 -18.80 -7.01
CA THR A 481 12.52 -17.67 -6.85
C THR A 481 12.10 -16.76 -5.70
N GLU A 482 13.09 -16.12 -5.04
CA GLU A 482 12.81 -15.22 -3.91
C GLU A 482 11.93 -14.03 -4.29
N ILE A 483 12.11 -13.52 -5.50
CA ILE A 483 11.35 -12.41 -6.09
C ILE A 483 11.04 -12.72 -7.56
N SER A 484 10.07 -12.00 -8.12
CA SER A 484 9.60 -12.21 -9.49
C SER A 484 10.63 -11.75 -10.53
N ASN A 485 10.82 -12.51 -11.61
CA ASN A 485 11.67 -12.12 -12.75
C ASN A 485 13.17 -11.87 -12.41
N ASP A 486 13.65 -12.31 -11.24
CA ASP A 486 15.07 -12.24 -10.89
C ASP A 486 15.82 -13.49 -11.35
N GLU A 487 16.53 -13.36 -12.47
CA GLU A 487 17.36 -14.42 -13.04
C GLU A 487 18.66 -14.66 -12.26
N SER A 488 19.10 -13.67 -11.48
CA SER A 488 20.34 -13.69 -10.70
C SER A 488 20.16 -14.22 -9.28
N GLY A 489 18.91 -14.24 -8.80
CA GLY A 489 18.52 -14.59 -7.45
C GLY A 489 18.65 -16.06 -7.11
N GLU A 490 18.52 -16.33 -5.82
CA GLU A 490 18.47 -17.70 -5.33
C GLU A 490 17.21 -18.41 -5.86
N ARG A 491 17.45 -19.54 -6.54
CA ARG A 491 16.40 -20.37 -7.14
C ARG A 491 16.43 -21.77 -6.58
N ALA A 492 15.25 -22.31 -6.27
CA ALA A 492 15.08 -23.73 -5.99
C ALA A 492 14.45 -24.41 -7.21
N ILE A 493 15.05 -25.51 -7.64
CA ILE A 493 14.49 -26.40 -8.66
C ILE A 493 13.91 -27.59 -7.91
N ILE A 494 12.60 -27.78 -8.00
CA ILE A 494 11.84 -28.76 -7.23
C ILE A 494 11.24 -29.78 -8.17
N ASP A 495 11.47 -31.06 -7.91
CA ASP A 495 10.80 -32.15 -8.61
C ASP A 495 9.33 -32.23 -8.17
N MET A 496 8.43 -32.44 -9.11
CA MET A 496 6.99 -32.52 -8.85
C MET A 496 6.62 -33.89 -8.25
N THR A 497 6.89 -34.06 -6.95
CA THR A 497 6.42 -35.23 -6.19
C THR A 497 5.15 -34.88 -5.42
N VAL A 498 4.01 -35.26 -5.98
CA VAL A 498 2.68 -35.03 -5.39
C VAL A 498 2.48 -35.91 -4.16
N LYS A 499 1.89 -35.32 -3.11
CA LYS A 499 1.45 -36.01 -1.91
C LYS A 499 -0.03 -35.78 -1.69
N THR A 500 -0.70 -36.77 -1.10
CA THR A 500 -2.16 -36.76 -0.88
C THR A 500 -2.50 -37.09 0.57
N PRO A 501 -2.39 -36.13 1.50
CA PRO A 501 -2.95 -36.24 2.84
C PRO A 501 -4.48 -36.16 2.83
N LYS A 502 -5.09 -36.73 3.88
CA LYS A 502 -6.50 -36.52 4.20
C LYS A 502 -6.69 -35.12 4.78
N GLY A 503 -7.54 -34.33 4.14
CA GLY A 503 -8.03 -33.03 4.56
C GLY A 503 -9.36 -33.10 5.32
N LYS A 504 -9.87 -31.93 5.70
CA LYS A 504 -11.20 -31.76 6.28
C LYS A 504 -12.16 -31.33 5.17
N SER A 505 -13.26 -32.05 4.96
CA SER A 505 -14.28 -31.71 3.95
C SER A 505 -15.29 -30.65 4.39
N LYS A 506 -15.50 -30.50 5.70
CA LYS A 506 -16.58 -29.65 6.22
C LYS A 506 -16.20 -28.18 6.15
N LEU A 507 -16.99 -27.41 5.41
CA LEU A 507 -16.88 -25.96 5.31
C LEU A 507 -17.75 -25.27 6.36
N LYS A 508 -17.26 -24.16 6.92
CA LYS A 508 -18.09 -23.19 7.66
C LYS A 508 -18.92 -22.41 6.66
N ARG A 509 -20.21 -22.30 6.91
CA ARG A 509 -21.19 -21.68 6.02
C ARG A 509 -21.96 -20.57 6.73
N SER A 510 -22.41 -19.65 5.91
CA SER A 510 -23.35 -18.58 6.17
C SER A 510 -24.78 -19.12 6.18
N THR A 511 -25.67 -18.44 6.88
CA THR A 511 -27.13 -18.70 6.86
C THR A 511 -27.89 -17.80 5.87
N VAL A 512 -27.18 -17.03 5.02
CA VAL A 512 -27.81 -16.13 4.05
C VAL A 512 -28.66 -16.95 3.10
N GLN A 513 -29.85 -16.45 2.78
CA GLN A 513 -30.72 -17.06 1.79
C GLN A 513 -30.16 -16.87 0.38
N ILE A 514 -30.12 -17.98 -0.36
CA ILE A 514 -29.99 -17.97 -1.82
C ILE A 514 -31.40 -18.29 -2.30
N GLU A 515 -32.15 -17.30 -2.76
CA GLU A 515 -33.47 -17.53 -3.33
C GLU A 515 -33.29 -18.28 -4.66
N ASN A 516 -33.89 -19.47 -4.79
CA ASN A 516 -33.51 -20.48 -5.78
C ASN A 516 -34.24 -20.35 -7.14
N GLU A 517 -34.71 -19.17 -7.55
CA GLU A 517 -35.56 -19.11 -8.75
C GLU A 517 -34.77 -19.21 -10.07
N ASP A 518 -33.49 -18.78 -10.13
CA ASP A 518 -32.77 -18.64 -11.41
C ASP A 518 -31.63 -19.64 -11.68
N LEU A 519 -31.40 -20.65 -10.84
CA LEU A 519 -30.32 -21.63 -11.06
C LEU A 519 -30.66 -22.74 -12.08
N ASN A 520 -31.86 -22.73 -12.67
CA ASN A 520 -32.33 -23.80 -13.57
C ASN A 520 -32.38 -23.42 -15.07
N ASP A 521 -32.14 -22.17 -15.47
CA ASP A 521 -32.54 -21.71 -16.81
C ASP A 521 -31.50 -21.92 -17.95
N ASP A 522 -30.36 -22.55 -17.68
CA ASP A 522 -29.31 -22.79 -18.70
C ASP A 522 -29.27 -24.26 -19.22
N SER A 523 -30.33 -25.06 -19.05
CA SER A 523 -30.32 -26.48 -19.46
C SER A 523 -31.48 -27.00 -20.32
N GLU A 524 -32.35 -26.13 -20.85
CA GLU A 524 -33.29 -26.54 -21.91
C GLU A 524 -32.80 -26.11 -23.30
N SER A 525 -31.87 -26.90 -23.86
CA SER A 525 -31.64 -26.91 -25.30
C SER A 525 -32.81 -27.62 -25.98
N GLU A 526 -33.52 -26.86 -26.83
CA GLU A 526 -34.66 -27.24 -27.66
C GLU A 526 -34.55 -28.63 -28.30
N ASP A 527 -35.46 -29.52 -27.89
CA ASP A 527 -35.86 -30.70 -28.65
C ASP A 527 -36.42 -30.27 -30.01
N THR A 528 -35.66 -30.48 -31.08
CA THR A 528 -36.22 -30.49 -32.44
C THR A 528 -36.73 -31.89 -32.75
N GLN A 529 -38.05 -32.08 -32.58
CA GLN A 529 -38.78 -33.20 -33.14
C GLN A 529 -38.70 -33.14 -34.68
N SER A 530 -37.97 -34.05 -35.31
CA SER A 530 -38.11 -34.34 -36.73
C SER A 530 -38.93 -35.62 -36.89
N GLU A 531 -40.14 -35.44 -37.43
CA GLU A 531 -41.09 -36.47 -37.81
C GLU A 531 -40.47 -37.50 -38.79
N GLN A 532 -40.81 -38.77 -38.54
CA GLN A 532 -40.72 -39.84 -39.52
C GLN A 532 -41.70 -39.58 -40.67
N ILE A 533 -41.20 -39.60 -41.90
CA ILE A 533 -42.01 -39.92 -43.07
C ILE A 533 -41.30 -41.05 -43.82
N ASP A 534 -41.97 -42.20 -43.84
CA ASP A 534 -41.69 -43.32 -44.72
C ASP A 534 -41.92 -42.93 -46.20
N ALA A 535 -40.93 -43.17 -47.05
CA ALA A 535 -41.05 -43.54 -48.47
C ALA A 535 -39.69 -44.00 -49.03
#